data_AF-A0A939FDS2-F1
#
_entry.id   AF-A0A939FDS2-F1
#
_cell.length_a   1.000
_cell.length_b   1.000
_cell.length_c   1.000
_cell.angle_alpha   90.00
_cell.angle_beta   90.00
_cell.angle_gamma   90.00
#
_symmetry.space_group_name_H-M   'P 1'
#
loop_
_entity.id
_entity.type
_entity.pdbx_description
1 polymer ?
#
loop_
_entity_poly.entity_id
_entity_poly.type
_entity_poly.pdbx_seq_one_letter_code
_entity_poly.pdbx_strand_id
1 'polypeptide(L)'
;QLDWRWVFYVNVPVGAAALLIVGSRIRLPSNRTKPRIDVAGAALLTTGILALTLLSSWGGTTYAWSSPQILALAAVAVVAFTAFVRTEKRAPEPVIPPRLFRDRNFTLAQILGFLVGAAMLGSTSYLPQYMQYVQGKSSTASGLLLLPLMLGMIGSGLLIGRRVANGGRYRVYPIIGGA
;
A
#
# COMPACT_ATOMS: atom_id res chain seq x y z
N GLN A 1 -25.72 -21.83 1.69
CA GLN A 1 -24.79 -21.01 0.87
C GLN A 1 -24.15 -20.01 1.82
N LEU A 2 -22.85 -20.10 2.11
CA LEU A 2 -22.18 -19.08 2.91
C LEU A 2 -22.03 -17.84 2.03
N ASP A 3 -22.86 -16.84 2.31
CA ASP A 3 -22.89 -15.56 1.59
C ASP A 3 -21.63 -14.74 1.89
N TRP A 4 -21.14 -13.97 0.92
CA TRP A 4 -19.85 -13.24 0.95
C TRP A 4 -19.72 -12.28 2.15
N ARG A 5 -20.87 -11.90 2.72
CA ARG A 5 -21.02 -11.07 3.92
C ARG A 5 -20.32 -11.64 5.15
N TRP A 6 -20.13 -12.97 5.22
CA TRP A 6 -19.39 -13.62 6.30
C TRP A 6 -17.92 -13.16 6.39
N VAL A 7 -17.33 -12.69 5.29
CA VAL A 7 -15.98 -12.10 5.31
C VAL A 7 -15.92 -10.85 6.20
N PHE A 8 -17.00 -10.06 6.27
CA PHE A 8 -17.07 -8.92 7.20
C PHE A 8 -17.40 -9.35 8.62
N TYR A 9 -18.34 -10.29 8.79
CA TYR A 9 -18.74 -10.74 10.12
C TYR A 9 -17.64 -11.45 10.89
N VAL A 10 -16.66 -12.07 10.22
CA VAL A 10 -15.48 -12.65 10.89
C VAL A 10 -14.51 -11.56 11.36
N ASN A 11 -14.36 -10.47 10.61
CA ASN A 11 -13.45 -9.38 10.99
C ASN A 11 -13.97 -8.53 12.16
N VAL A 12 -15.28 -8.36 12.30
CA VAL A 12 -15.92 -7.58 13.38
C VAL A 12 -15.52 -8.05 14.80
N PRO A 13 -15.67 -9.33 15.18
CA PRO A 13 -15.29 -9.81 16.51
C PRO A 13 -13.78 -9.77 16.75
N VAL A 14 -12.97 -10.02 15.72
CA VAL A 14 -11.51 -9.90 15.80
C VAL A 14 -11.10 -8.44 16.04
N GLY A 15 -11.70 -7.51 15.31
CA GLY A 15 -11.48 -6.07 15.48
C GLY A 15 -11.92 -5.57 16.85
N ALA A 16 -13.06 -6.04 17.35
CA ALA A 16 -13.55 -5.73 18.69
C ALA A 16 -12.59 -6.26 19.79
N ALA A 17 -12.10 -7.49 19.65
CA ALA A 17 -11.12 -8.06 20.56
C ALA A 17 -9.80 -7.27 20.55
N ALA A 18 -9.30 -6.88 19.37
CA ALA A 18 -8.11 -6.05 19.24
C ALA A 18 -8.28 -4.68 19.91
N LEU A 19 -9.43 -4.00 19.69
CA LEU A 19 -9.74 -2.72 20.34
C LEU A 19 -9.82 -2.86 21.87
N LEU A 20 -10.44 -3.93 22.37
CA LEU A 20 -10.50 -4.23 23.80
C LEU A 20 -9.09 -4.44 24.38
N ILE A 21 -8.22 -5.18 23.69
CA ILE A 21 -6.84 -5.43 24.14
C ILE A 21 -6.04 -4.13 24.13
N VAL A 22 -6.10 -3.34 23.06
CA VAL A 22 -5.38 -2.06 22.96
C VAL A 22 -5.84 -1.10 24.04
N GLY A 23 -7.16 -0.93 24.20
CA GLY A 23 -7.74 -0.01 25.19
C GLY A 23 -7.48 -0.43 26.64
N SER A 24 -7.37 -1.73 26.92
CA SER A 24 -7.15 -2.25 28.29
C SER A 24 -5.69 -2.44 28.67
N ARG A 25 -4.82 -2.84 27.73
CA ARG A 25 -3.43 -3.25 28.01
C ARG A 25 -2.39 -2.22 27.59
N ILE A 26 -2.67 -1.36 26.61
CA ILE A 26 -1.66 -0.43 26.09
C ILE A 26 -1.82 0.93 26.76
N ARG A 27 -1.09 1.14 27.85
CA ARG A 27 -0.85 2.49 28.39
C ARG A 27 0.34 3.10 27.67
N LEU A 28 0.10 3.88 26.62
CA LEU A 28 1.17 4.65 26.01
C LEU A 28 1.64 5.73 26.99
N PRO A 29 2.95 5.87 27.26
CA PRO A 29 3.46 7.02 27.97
C PRO A 29 3.10 8.27 27.18
N SER A 30 2.26 9.13 27.78
CA SER A 30 1.73 10.32 27.14
C SER A 30 2.82 11.37 27.04
N ASN A 31 3.68 11.25 26.02
CA ASN A 31 4.51 12.38 25.60
C ASN A 31 3.58 13.29 24.78
N ARG A 32 2.95 14.25 25.46
CA ARG A 32 2.10 15.28 24.84
C ARG A 32 2.95 16.30 24.08
N THR A 33 3.73 15.86 23.11
CA THR A 33 4.14 16.76 22.04
C THR A 33 2.88 17.02 21.22
N LYS A 34 2.41 18.27 21.14
CA LYS A 34 1.35 18.67 20.21
C LYS A 34 1.94 18.55 18.81
N PRO A 35 1.71 17.46 18.06
CA PRO A 35 2.29 17.35 16.73
C PRO A 35 1.59 18.42 15.89
N ARG A 36 2.35 19.30 15.24
CA ARG A 36 1.77 20.24 14.28
C ARG A 36 1.54 19.45 13.01
N ILE A 37 0.37 18.81 12.94
CA ILE A 37 -0.04 18.03 11.78
C ILE A 37 0.00 18.95 10.55
N ASP A 38 0.78 18.56 9.54
CA ASP A 38 0.82 19.23 8.25
C ASP A 38 -0.44 18.89 7.44
N VAL A 39 -1.56 19.54 7.82
CA VAL A 39 -2.87 19.36 7.16
C VAL A 39 -2.81 19.78 5.69
N ALA A 40 -2.02 20.81 5.37
CA ALA A 40 -1.85 21.29 4.00
C ALA A 40 -1.07 20.27 3.15
N GLY A 41 0.04 19.75 3.66
CA GLY A 41 0.77 18.67 3.01
C GLY A 41 -0.08 17.41 2.84
N ALA A 42 -0.80 16.99 3.88
CA ALA A 42 -1.70 15.84 3.80
C ALA A 42 -2.78 16.03 2.72
N ALA A 43 -3.44 17.20 2.68
CA ALA A 43 -4.45 17.50 1.67
C ALA A 43 -3.87 17.46 0.25
N LEU A 44 -2.72 18.10 0.02
CA LEU A 44 -2.06 18.12 -1.29
C LEU A 44 -1.66 16.71 -1.75
N LEU A 45 -1.12 15.89 -0.84
CA LEU A 45 -0.74 14.51 -1.14
C LEU A 45 -1.97 13.66 -1.46
N THR A 46 -3.04 13.77 -0.68
CA THR A 46 -4.30 13.07 -0.95
C THR A 46 -4.89 13.49 -2.29
N THR A 47 -4.95 14.78 -2.60
CA THR A 47 -5.45 15.27 -3.89
C THR A 47 -4.60 14.75 -5.05
N GLY A 48 -3.27 14.79 -4.93
CA GLY A 48 -2.36 14.27 -5.97
C GLY A 48 -2.54 12.77 -6.22
N ILE A 49 -2.67 11.97 -5.16
CA ILE A 49 -2.91 10.52 -5.26
C ILE A 49 -4.26 10.22 -5.89
N LEU A 50 -5.32 10.93 -5.47
CA LEU A 50 -6.66 10.76 -6.04
C LEU A 50 -6.68 11.12 -7.53
N ALA A 51 -6.06 12.24 -7.90
CA ALA A 51 -5.96 12.66 -9.29
C ALA A 51 -5.22 11.63 -10.15
N LEU A 52 -4.08 11.11 -9.65
CA LEU A 52 -3.31 10.08 -10.37
C LEU A 52 -4.07 8.75 -10.48
N THR A 53 -4.79 8.37 -9.42
CA THR A 53 -5.62 7.15 -9.40
C THR A 53 -6.76 7.26 -10.41
N LEU A 54 -7.47 8.39 -10.45
CA LEU A 54 -8.54 8.65 -11.41
C LEU A 54 -8.01 8.74 -12.84
N LEU A 55 -6.86 9.39 -13.04
CA LEU A 55 -6.18 9.46 -14.33
C LEU A 55 -5.89 8.06 -14.88
N SER A 56 -5.36 7.18 -14.03
CA SER A 56 -5.00 5.80 -14.41
C SER A 56 -6.22 4.90 -14.59
N SER A 57 -7.29 5.15 -13.82
CA SER A 57 -8.52 4.35 -13.87
C SER A 57 -9.38 4.71 -15.08
N TRP A 58 -9.52 6.00 -15.39
CA TRP A 58 -10.40 6.50 -16.45
C TRP A 58 -9.70 6.74 -17.78
N GLY A 59 -8.38 6.90 -17.77
CA GLY A 59 -7.57 7.12 -18.97
C GLY A 59 -7.63 5.92 -19.90
N GLY A 60 -8.18 6.12 -21.09
CA GLY A 60 -8.29 5.10 -22.13
C GLY A 60 -9.46 4.11 -21.96
N THR A 61 -10.20 4.17 -20.86
CA THR A 61 -11.39 3.35 -20.60
C THR A 61 -12.67 4.17 -20.73
N THR A 62 -12.88 5.12 -19.82
CA THR A 62 -14.05 6.01 -19.78
C THR A 62 -13.85 7.28 -20.60
N TYR A 63 -12.63 7.83 -20.59
CA TYR A 63 -12.28 9.03 -21.34
C TYR A 63 -11.03 8.81 -22.18
N ALA A 64 -10.99 9.36 -23.39
CA ALA A 64 -9.80 9.32 -24.22
C ALA A 64 -8.63 10.03 -23.51
N TRP A 65 -7.40 9.59 -23.77
CA TRP A 65 -6.20 10.19 -23.19
C TRP A 65 -6.05 11.69 -23.50
N SER A 66 -6.56 12.11 -24.67
CA SER A 66 -6.59 13.50 -25.12
C SER A 66 -7.77 14.31 -24.56
N SER A 67 -8.64 13.70 -23.75
CA SER A 67 -9.83 14.37 -23.22
C SER A 67 -9.45 15.50 -22.25
N PRO A 68 -10.16 16.64 -22.26
CA PRO A 68 -9.90 17.76 -21.35
C PRO A 68 -9.88 17.35 -19.88
N GLN A 69 -10.72 16.39 -19.48
CA GLN A 69 -10.79 15.86 -18.13
C GLN A 69 -9.49 15.14 -17.73
N ILE A 70 -8.95 14.27 -18.59
CA ILE A 70 -7.71 13.53 -18.33
C ILE A 70 -6.52 14.50 -18.28
N LEU A 71 -6.47 15.47 -19.19
CA LEU A 71 -5.44 16.51 -19.17
C LEU A 71 -5.53 17.40 -17.91
N ALA A 72 -6.74 17.75 -17.48
CA ALA A 72 -6.97 18.49 -16.23
C ALA A 72 -6.54 17.67 -15.01
N LEU A 73 -6.88 16.37 -14.95
CA LEU A 73 -6.45 15.45 -13.90
C LEU A 73 -4.92 15.33 -13.85
N ALA A 74 -4.26 15.22 -15.01
CA ALA A 74 -2.81 15.19 -15.10
C ALA A 74 -2.18 16.50 -14.59
N ALA A 75 -2.73 17.65 -14.99
CA ALA A 75 -2.27 18.95 -14.51
C ALA A 75 -2.47 19.10 -12.99
N VAL A 76 -3.63 18.70 -12.46
CA VAL A 76 -3.90 18.71 -11.01
C VAL A 76 -2.93 17.82 -10.26
N ALA A 77 -2.64 16.61 -10.75
CA ALA A 77 -1.67 15.72 -10.12
C ALA A 77 -0.27 16.36 -10.06
N VAL A 78 0.21 16.91 -11.19
CA VAL A 78 1.52 17.57 -11.25
C VAL A 78 1.59 18.77 -10.32
N VAL A 79 0.56 19.63 -10.31
CA VAL A 79 0.51 20.82 -9.45
C VAL A 79 0.45 20.41 -7.98
N ALA A 80 -0.40 19.44 -7.62
CA ALA A 80 -0.54 18.96 -6.25
C ALA A 80 0.75 18.34 -5.72
N PHE A 81 1.43 17.48 -6.50
CA PHE A 81 2.71 16.91 -6.08
C PHE A 81 3.83 17.96 -6.01
N THR A 82 3.88 18.90 -6.94
CA THR A 82 4.89 19.97 -6.90
C THR A 82 4.67 20.90 -5.71
N ALA A 83 3.41 21.24 -5.42
CA ALA A 83 3.03 22.01 -4.24
C ALA A 83 3.34 21.24 -2.96
N PHE A 84 3.03 19.94 -2.90
CA PHE A 84 3.35 19.07 -1.77
C PHE A 84 4.85 19.08 -1.46
N VAL A 85 5.72 18.86 -2.46
CA VAL A 85 7.18 18.88 -2.27
C VAL A 85 7.67 20.24 -1.75
N ARG A 86 7.04 21.34 -2.17
CA ARG A 86 7.39 22.69 -1.68
C ARG A 86 6.93 22.93 -0.25
N THR A 87 5.72 22.49 0.09
CA THR A 87 5.14 22.62 1.43
C THR A 87 5.91 21.75 2.42
N GLU A 88 6.24 20.51 2.06
CA GLU A 88 6.97 19.57 2.91
C GLU A 88 8.41 20.03 3.17
N LYS A 89 9.06 20.70 2.21
CA LYS A 89 10.36 21.35 2.42
C LYS A 89 10.31 22.54 3.39
N ARG A 90 9.13 23.14 3.60
CA ARG A 90 8.93 24.32 4.46
C ARG A 90 8.22 23.99 5.78
N ALA A 91 7.66 22.78 5.91
CA ALA A 91 6.92 22.36 7.09
C ALA A 91 7.86 22.20 8.31
N PRO A 92 7.49 22.71 9.50
CA PRO A 92 8.27 22.54 10.74
C PRO A 92 8.38 21.07 11.19
N GLU A 93 7.34 20.27 10.94
CA GLU A 93 7.28 18.83 11.19
C GLU A 93 6.81 18.14 9.89
N PRO A 94 7.72 17.86 8.93
CA PRO A 94 7.35 17.19 7.69
C PRO A 94 6.88 15.76 7.95
N VAL A 95 5.81 15.34 7.25
CA VAL A 95 5.26 13.99 7.33
C VAL A 95 6.29 12.95 6.92
N ILE A 96 7.07 13.23 5.87
CA ILE A 96 8.24 12.44 5.50
C ILE A 96 9.45 13.37 5.51
N PRO A 97 10.34 13.26 6.51
CA PRO A 97 11.57 14.03 6.54
C PRO A 97 12.34 13.84 5.23
N PRO A 98 12.53 14.88 4.39
CA PRO A 98 13.18 14.72 3.08
C PRO A 98 14.64 14.24 3.18
N ARG A 99 15.21 14.31 4.39
CA ARG A 99 16.52 13.75 4.72
C ARG A 99 16.57 12.22 4.59
N LEU A 100 15.44 11.50 4.76
CA LEU A 100 15.36 10.05 4.59
C LEU A 100 15.65 9.63 3.14
N PHE A 101 15.14 10.37 2.15
CA PHE A 101 15.40 10.10 0.73
C PHE A 101 16.86 10.33 0.32
N ARG A 102 17.67 11.00 1.16
CA ARG A 102 19.11 11.13 0.95
C ARG A 102 19.85 9.81 1.22
N ASP A 103 19.25 8.92 2.00
CA ASP A 103 19.76 7.56 2.18
C ASP A 103 19.39 6.70 0.96
N ARG A 104 20.42 6.17 0.30
CA ARG A 104 20.26 5.33 -0.89
C ARG A 104 19.50 4.04 -0.57
N ASN A 105 19.67 3.46 0.62
CA ASN A 105 18.97 2.25 1.02
C ASN A 105 17.48 2.54 1.23
N PHE A 106 17.12 3.68 1.82
CA PHE A 106 15.72 4.08 1.99
C PHE A 106 15.04 4.29 0.63
N THR A 107 15.69 5.02 -0.28
CA THR A 107 15.15 5.26 -1.62
C THR A 107 15.02 3.96 -2.42
N LEU A 108 16.02 3.08 -2.37
CA LEU A 108 15.94 1.76 -3.00
C LEU A 108 14.83 0.90 -2.41
N ALA A 109 14.64 0.91 -1.09
CA ALA A 109 13.57 0.16 -0.43
C ALA A 109 12.18 0.66 -0.88
N GLN A 110 11.97 1.98 -1.00
CA GLN A 110 10.71 2.54 -1.49
C GLN A 110 10.47 2.20 -2.96
N ILE A 111 11.49 2.25 -3.81
CA ILE A 111 11.39 1.85 -5.23
C ILE A 111 11.07 0.36 -5.36
N LEU A 112 11.77 -0.50 -4.62
CA LEU A 112 11.51 -1.93 -4.60
C LEU A 112 10.10 -2.23 -4.10
N GLY A 113 9.66 -1.57 -3.02
CA GLY A 113 8.29 -1.70 -2.50
C GLY A 113 7.25 -1.27 -3.53
N PHE A 114 7.49 -0.20 -4.27
CA PHE A 114 6.63 0.23 -5.37
C PHE A 114 6.57 -0.80 -6.50
N LEU A 115 7.71 -1.33 -6.95
CA LEU A 115 7.78 -2.35 -8.02
C LEU A 115 7.09 -3.64 -7.61
N VAL A 116 7.33 -4.12 -6.38
CA VAL A 116 6.67 -5.30 -5.83
C VAL A 116 5.17 -5.06 -5.71
N GLY A 117 4.75 -3.91 -5.21
CA GLY A 117 3.33 -3.54 -5.12
C GLY A 117 2.64 -3.50 -6.49
N ALA A 118 3.29 -2.91 -7.50
CA ALA A 118 2.79 -2.88 -8.87
C ALA A 118 2.70 -4.28 -9.48
N ALA A 119 3.73 -5.12 -9.30
CA ALA A 119 3.75 -6.50 -9.76
C ALA A 119 2.69 -7.36 -9.05
N MET A 120 2.50 -7.17 -7.73
CA MET A 120 1.47 -7.84 -6.95
C MET A 120 0.08 -7.43 -7.44
N LEU A 121 -0.22 -6.13 -7.57
CA LEU A 121 -1.51 -5.65 -8.08
C LEU A 121 -1.80 -6.20 -9.48
N GLY A 122 -0.82 -6.13 -10.39
CA GLY A 122 -0.96 -6.69 -11.74
C GLY A 122 -1.24 -8.20 -11.70
N SER A 123 -0.49 -8.95 -10.89
CA SER A 123 -0.67 -10.40 -10.75
C SER A 123 -2.01 -10.76 -10.13
N THR A 124 -2.44 -10.07 -9.06
CA THR A 124 -3.69 -10.34 -8.36
C THR A 124 -4.92 -9.94 -9.18
N SER A 125 -4.82 -8.94 -10.05
CA SER A 125 -5.91 -8.60 -10.98
C SER A 125 -5.94 -9.52 -12.20
N TYR A 126 -4.79 -9.88 -12.76
CA TYR A 126 -4.72 -10.65 -14.01
C TYR A 126 -4.92 -12.16 -13.80
N LEU A 127 -4.37 -12.74 -12.73
CA LEU A 127 -4.38 -14.18 -12.50
C LEU A 127 -5.81 -14.75 -12.32
N PRO A 128 -6.73 -14.11 -11.56
CA PRO A 128 -8.12 -14.57 -11.47
C PRO A 128 -8.85 -14.39 -12.78
N GLN A 129 -8.60 -13.30 -13.51
CA GLN A 129 -9.18 -13.03 -14.82
C GLN A 129 -8.76 -14.12 -15.83
N TYR A 130 -7.48 -14.48 -15.86
CA TYR A 130 -6.94 -15.54 -16.71
C TYR A 130 -7.53 -16.92 -16.36
N MET A 131 -7.62 -17.24 -15.06
CA MET A 131 -8.22 -18.51 -14.62
C MET A 131 -9.72 -18.60 -14.91
N GLN A 132 -10.45 -17.48 -14.86
CA GLN A 132 -11.88 -17.42 -15.17
C GLN A 132 -12.17 -17.41 -16.67
N TYR A 133 -11.46 -16.60 -17.46
CA TYR A 133 -11.73 -16.44 -18.90
C TYR A 133 -11.07 -17.49 -19.80
N VAL A 134 -9.87 -17.98 -19.44
CA VAL A 134 -9.10 -18.90 -20.31
C VAL A 134 -9.20 -20.35 -19.85
N GLN A 135 -9.21 -20.61 -18.54
CA GLN A 135 -9.28 -21.98 -18.01
C GLN A 135 -10.71 -22.46 -17.66
N GLY A 136 -11.71 -21.58 -17.68
CA GLY A 136 -13.12 -21.93 -17.42
C GLY A 136 -13.38 -22.55 -16.04
N LYS A 137 -12.47 -22.37 -15.07
CA LYS A 137 -12.57 -23.00 -13.75
C LYS A 137 -13.38 -22.14 -12.78
N SER A 138 -14.28 -22.80 -12.04
CA SER A 138 -15.10 -22.22 -10.97
C SER A 138 -14.25 -21.51 -9.90
N SER A 139 -14.76 -20.37 -9.41
CA SER A 139 -14.18 -19.49 -8.39
C SER A 139 -13.74 -20.22 -7.11
N THR A 140 -14.30 -21.39 -6.81
CA THR A 140 -13.95 -22.21 -5.64
C THR A 140 -12.63 -22.97 -5.79
N ALA A 141 -12.27 -23.42 -7.00
CA ALA A 141 -11.03 -24.18 -7.25
C ALA A 141 -9.79 -23.28 -7.24
N SER A 142 -9.92 -22.03 -7.74
CA SER A 142 -8.86 -21.03 -7.70
C SER A 142 -8.54 -20.58 -6.27
N GLY A 143 -9.54 -20.53 -5.39
CA GLY A 143 -9.34 -20.26 -3.97
C GLY A 143 -8.51 -21.33 -3.25
N LEU A 144 -8.73 -22.62 -3.57
CA LEU A 144 -7.93 -23.72 -3.01
C LEU A 144 -6.49 -23.74 -3.53
N LEU A 145 -6.27 -23.37 -4.79
CA LEU A 145 -4.92 -23.27 -5.38
C LEU A 145 -4.12 -22.06 -4.86
N LEU A 146 -4.78 -21.06 -4.27
CA LEU A 146 -4.13 -19.93 -3.61
C LEU A 146 -3.66 -20.25 -2.18
N LEU A 147 -4.18 -21.30 -1.54
CA LEU A 147 -3.78 -21.67 -0.17
C LEU A 147 -2.27 -21.97 -0.02
N PRO A 148 -1.61 -22.74 -0.91
CA PRO A 148 -0.17 -22.97 -0.83
C PRO A 148 0.65 -21.66 -0.97
N LEU A 149 0.19 -20.75 -1.82
CA LEU A 149 0.81 -19.44 -1.99
C LEU A 149 0.70 -18.60 -0.71
N MET A 150 -0.48 -18.57 -0.09
CA MET A 150 -0.70 -17.83 1.16
C MET A 150 0.10 -18.42 2.32
N LEU A 151 0.18 -19.75 2.42
CA LEU A 151 1.01 -20.43 3.42
C LEU A 151 2.50 -20.12 3.20
N GLY A 152 2.97 -20.10 1.96
CA GLY A 152 4.32 -19.70 1.60
C GLY A 152 4.63 -18.25 1.97
N MET A 153 3.70 -17.32 1.71
CA MET A 153 3.83 -15.91 2.09
C MET A 153 3.86 -15.72 3.61
N ILE A 154 2.96 -16.37 4.35
CA ILE A 154 2.91 -16.26 5.82
C ILE A 154 4.17 -16.87 6.43
N GLY A 155 4.59 -18.04 5.95
CA GLY A 155 5.78 -18.74 6.44
C GLY A 155 7.06 -17.92 6.19
N SER A 156 7.25 -17.44 4.95
CA SER A 156 8.40 -16.60 4.60
C SER A 156 8.39 -15.28 5.37
N GLY A 157 7.24 -14.61 5.52
CA GLY A 157 7.10 -13.38 6.30
C GLY A 157 7.47 -13.54 7.77
N LEU A 158 7.04 -14.63 8.42
CA LEU A 158 7.41 -14.97 9.79
C LEU A 158 8.90 -15.29 9.95
N LEU A 159 9.47 -16.04 9.01
CA LEU A 159 10.89 -16.39 8.99
C LEU A 159 11.78 -15.18 8.78
N ILE A 160 11.45 -14.31 7.81
CA ILE A 160 12.21 -13.10 7.52
C ILE A 160 12.03 -12.10 8.66
N GLY A 161 10.81 -11.87 9.14
CA GLY A 161 10.53 -10.95 10.25
C GLY A 161 11.31 -11.30 11.52
N ARG A 162 11.36 -12.58 11.89
CA ARG A 162 12.16 -13.05 13.04
C ARG A 162 13.68 -12.91 12.81
N ARG A 163 14.16 -13.24 11.61
CA ARG A 163 15.60 -13.14 11.32
C ARG A 163 16.10 -11.71 11.16
N VAL A 164 15.25 -10.81 10.67
CA VAL A 164 15.55 -9.38 10.57
C VAL A 164 15.58 -8.73 11.95
N ALA A 165 14.66 -9.11 12.85
CA ALA A 165 14.65 -8.62 14.23
C ALA A 165 15.91 -9.03 15.02
N ASN A 166 16.48 -10.21 14.73
CA ASN A 166 17.65 -10.73 15.45
C ASN A 166 19.00 -10.41 14.79
N GLY A 167 19.04 -10.01 13.51
CA GLY A 167 20.26 -10.09 12.69
C GLY A 167 20.93 -8.80 12.24
N GLY A 168 20.31 -7.62 12.36
CA GLY A 168 20.89 -6.31 11.99
C GLY A 168 21.32 -6.11 10.52
N ARG A 169 21.32 -7.17 9.69
CA ARG A 169 21.73 -7.17 8.27
C ARG A 169 20.51 -7.34 7.37
N TYR A 170 19.82 -6.23 7.14
CA TYR A 170 18.60 -6.12 6.32
C TYR A 170 18.84 -6.35 4.81
N ARG A 171 20.09 -6.21 4.36
CA ARG A 171 20.45 -6.12 2.93
C ARG A 171 20.35 -7.43 2.16
N VAL A 172 20.41 -8.58 2.83
CA VAL A 172 20.52 -9.91 2.17
C VAL A 172 19.15 -10.47 1.77
N TYR A 173 18.10 -10.18 2.53
CA TYR A 173 16.77 -10.77 2.31
C TYR A 173 16.07 -10.32 1.02
N PRO A 174 16.12 -9.03 0.62
CA PRO A 174 15.55 -8.61 -0.67
C PRO A 174 16.32 -9.16 -1.87
N ILE A 175 17.63 -9.41 -1.74
CA ILE A 175 18.49 -9.92 -2.81
C ILE A 175 18.19 -11.41 -3.07
N ILE A 176 18.01 -12.19 -2.00
CA ILE A 176 17.67 -13.62 -2.12
C ILE A 176 16.21 -13.81 -2.58
N GLY A 177 15.28 -12.96 -2.15
CA GLY A 177 13.87 -13.07 -2.55
C GLY A 177 13.56 -12.51 -3.95
N GLY A 178 14.47 -11.75 -4.55
CA GLY A 178 14.33 -11.19 -5.90
C GLY A 178 15.03 -11.98 -7.01
N ALA A 179 15.77 -13.04 -6.66
CA ALA A 179 16.36 -14.01 -7.59
C ALA A 179 15.45 -15.24 -7.72
#